data_AF-A0A6B0XLE6-F1
#
_entry.id   AF-A0A6B0XLE6-F1
#
_cell.length_a   1.000
_cell.length_b   1.000
_cell.length_c   1.000
_cell.angle_alpha   90.00
_cell.angle_beta   90.00
_cell.angle_gamma   90.00
#
_symmetry.space_group_name_H-M   'P 1'
#
loop_
_entity.id
_entity.type
_entity.pdbx_description
1 polymer ?
#
loop_
_entity_poly.entity_id
_entity_poly.type
_entity_poly.pdbx_seq_one_letter_code
_entity_poly.pdbx_strand_id
1 'polypeptide(L)'
;MAQIQLRKIFAMLKVCAPGHERTETKHHWAIRYRGSAYRRLPKGQHSRQRSLRGDVNSFHVKAMCRRLGILDCARRELEQLS
;
A
#
# COMPACT_ATOMS: atom_id res chain seq x y z
N MET A 1 -15.56 -1.62 -7.31
CA MET A 1 -14.32 -0.99 -6.80
C MET A 1 -13.19 -2.00 -6.89
N ALA A 2 -12.04 -1.66 -7.48
CA ALA A 2 -10.93 -2.59 -7.63
C ALA A 2 -10.24 -2.85 -6.28
N GLN A 3 -9.94 -4.11 -6.01
CA GLN A 3 -9.18 -4.58 -4.86
C GLN A 3 -7.76 -4.95 -5.27
N ILE A 4 -6.78 -4.60 -4.45
CA ILE A 4 -5.36 -4.80 -4.71
C ILE A 4 -4.78 -5.59 -3.54
N GLN A 5 -4.14 -6.72 -3.84
CA GLN A 5 -3.49 -7.53 -2.82
C GLN A 5 -2.37 -6.76 -2.13
N LEU A 6 -2.30 -6.89 -0.80
CA LEU A 6 -1.30 -6.20 0.01
C LEU A 6 0.15 -6.49 -0.45
N ARG A 7 0.43 -7.72 -0.91
CA ARG A 7 1.74 -8.07 -1.51
C ARG A 7 2.10 -7.21 -2.72
N LYS A 8 1.13 -6.90 -3.60
CA LYS A 8 1.33 -6.07 -4.80
C LYS A 8 1.60 -4.63 -4.41
N ILE A 9 0.93 -4.14 -3.37
CA ILE A 9 1.18 -2.80 -2.80
C ILE A 9 2.60 -2.70 -2.27
N PHE A 10 3.08 -3.71 -1.54
CA PHE A 10 4.46 -3.70 -1.04
C PHE A 10 5.50 -3.84 -2.15
N ALA A 11 5.23 -4.62 -3.20
CA ALA A 11 6.10 -4.67 -4.38
C ALA A 11 6.20 -3.30 -5.07
N MET A 12 5.07 -2.64 -5.31
CA MET A 12 5.00 -1.29 -5.86
C MET A 12 5.76 -0.27 -4.98
N LEU A 13 5.64 -0.36 -3.65
CA LEU A 13 6.40 0.54 -2.75
C LEU A 13 7.91 0.33 -2.82
N LYS A 14 8.40 -0.90 -3.07
CA LYS A 14 9.84 -1.14 -3.25
C LYS A 14 10.40 -0.44 -4.50
N VAL A 15 9.60 -0.38 -5.57
CA VAL A 15 9.99 0.26 -6.84
C VAL A 15 9.83 1.78 -6.74
N CYS A 16 8.66 2.24 -6.31
CA CYS A 16 8.29 3.66 -6.36
C CYS A 16 8.70 4.48 -5.15
N ALA A 17 8.98 3.84 -4.01
CA ALA A 17 9.41 4.48 -2.78
C ALA A 17 10.62 3.74 -2.17
N PRO A 18 11.78 3.71 -2.86
CA PRO A 18 12.97 3.03 -2.35
C PRO A 18 13.43 3.70 -1.04
N GLY A 19 13.51 2.91 0.03
CA GLY A 19 13.77 3.43 1.39
C GLY A 19 12.52 3.83 2.16
N HIS A 20 11.32 3.45 1.72
CA HIS A 20 10.13 3.57 2.57
C HIS A 20 10.24 2.72 3.82
N GLU A 21 9.75 3.23 4.94
CA GLU A 21 9.56 2.47 6.16
C GLU A 21 8.12 1.98 6.24
N ARG A 22 7.94 0.79 6.80
CA ARG A 22 6.63 0.20 7.06
C ARG A 22 6.57 -0.28 8.50
N THR A 23 5.58 0.20 9.24
CA THR A 23 5.31 -0.21 10.61
C THR A 23 3.96 -0.90 10.66
N GLU A 24 3.93 -2.12 11.20
CA GLU A 24 2.70 -2.82 11.47
C GLU A 24 2.11 -2.34 12.80
N THR A 25 0.85 -1.87 12.79
CA THR A 25 0.10 -1.55 14.02
C THR A 25 -0.95 -2.63 14.28
N LYS A 26 -1.71 -2.55 15.38
CA LYS A 26 -2.81 -3.50 15.66
C LYS A 26 -3.85 -3.56 14.52
N HIS A 27 -4.19 -2.42 13.92
CA HIS A 27 -5.32 -2.30 12.99
C HIS A 27 -4.94 -1.98 11.54
N HIS A 28 -3.74 -1.43 11.29
CA HIS A 28 -3.34 -0.94 9.98
C HIS A 28 -1.81 -0.99 9.78
N TRP A 29 -1.37 -0.78 8.55
CA TRP A 29 0.01 -0.46 8.22
C TRP A 29 0.22 1.05 8.18
N ALA A 30 1.34 1.49 8.73
CA ALA A 30 1.85 2.84 8.58
C ALA A 30 3.03 2.83 7.63
N ILE A 31 2.94 3.59 6.54
CA ILE A 31 4.01 3.74 5.54
C ILE A 31 4.60 5.15 5.67
N ARG A 32 5.93 5.25 5.75
CA ARG A 32 6.65 6.54 5.75
C ARG A 32 7.62 6.60 4.58
N TYR A 33 7.70 7.75 3.94
CA TYR A 33 8.64 8.00 2.84
C TYR A 33 8.84 9.50 2.68
N ARG A 34 10.11 9.95 2.55
CA ARG A 34 10.50 11.36 2.32
C ARG A 34 9.77 12.37 3.22
N GLY A 35 9.72 12.11 4.52
CA GLY A 35 9.05 12.98 5.50
C GLY A 35 7.51 12.89 5.52
N SER A 36 6.91 12.22 4.53
CA SER A 36 5.47 11.96 4.49
C SER A 36 5.13 10.62 5.13
N ALA A 37 3.94 10.55 5.76
CA ALA A 37 3.44 9.34 6.38
C ALA A 37 1.97 9.09 6.01
N TYR A 38 1.65 7.82 5.75
CA TYR A 38 0.29 7.32 5.57
C TYR A 38 0.01 6.22 6.60
N ARG A 39 -0.84 6.52 7.58
CA ARG A 39 -1.11 5.67 8.77
C ARG A 39 -2.49 4.99 8.73
N ARG A 40 -2.97 4.68 7.53
CA ARG A 40 -4.34 4.18 7.33
C ARG A 40 -4.40 3.09 6.25
N LEU A 41 -3.30 2.38 5.99
CA LEU A 41 -3.30 1.31 5.01
C LEU A 41 -3.90 0.05 5.66
N PRO A 42 -5.08 -0.44 5.21
CA PRO A 42 -5.68 -1.63 5.80
C PRO A 42 -4.77 -2.85 5.66
N LYS A 43 -4.85 -3.79 6.60
CA LYS A 43 -4.15 -5.10 6.49
C LYS A 43 -4.79 -6.04 5.46
N GLY A 44 -5.91 -5.63 4.87
CA GLY A 44 -6.78 -6.44 4.02
C GLY A 44 -7.89 -7.12 4.84
N GLN A 45 -8.77 -7.89 4.15
CA GLN A 45 -9.95 -8.49 4.77
C GLN A 45 -9.61 -9.36 5.99
N HIS A 46 -10.44 -9.23 7.01
CA HIS A 46 -10.36 -9.79 8.36
C HIS A 46 -10.60 -11.32 8.40
N SER A 47 -9.99 -12.10 7.49
CA SER A 47 -10.02 -13.55 7.62
C SER A 47 -9.04 -13.96 8.73
N ARG A 48 -9.37 -15.01 9.49
CA ARG A 48 -8.61 -15.53 10.65
C ARG A 48 -7.13 -15.84 10.39
N GLN A 49 -6.62 -15.64 9.17
CA GLN A 49 -5.23 -15.79 8.79
C GLN A 49 -4.59 -14.41 8.54
N ARG A 50 -3.61 -14.03 9.38
CA ARG A 50 -2.74 -12.84 9.26
C ARG A 50 -1.84 -12.84 8.01
N SER A 51 -2.36 -13.24 6.84
CA SER A 51 -1.57 -13.46 5.64
C SER A 51 -1.57 -12.23 4.75
N LEU A 52 -0.43 -11.97 4.07
CA LEU A 52 -0.23 -10.94 3.04
C LEU A 52 -1.13 -11.08 1.80
N ARG A 53 -2.13 -11.97 1.87
CA ARG A 53 -3.16 -12.21 0.85
C ARG A 53 -4.36 -11.28 1.00
N GLY A 54 -4.35 -10.42 2.02
CA GLY A 54 -5.42 -9.46 2.25
C GLY A 54 -5.58 -8.47 1.10
N ASP A 55 -6.80 -8.33 0.62
CA ASP A 55 -7.17 -7.39 -0.42
C ASP A 55 -7.48 -6.01 0.16
N VAL A 56 -6.88 -4.98 -0.43
CA VAL A 56 -7.03 -3.58 -0.02
C VAL A 56 -7.74 -2.81 -1.12
N ASN A 57 -8.72 -1.99 -0.74
CA ASN A 57 -9.42 -1.14 -1.70
C ASN A 57 -8.44 -0.14 -2.36
N SER A 58 -8.46 -0.09 -3.68
CA SER A 58 -7.66 0.83 -4.51
C SER A 58 -7.78 2.30 -4.10
N PHE A 59 -8.86 2.72 -3.45
CA PHE A 59 -8.99 4.07 -2.86
C PHE A 59 -7.89 4.35 -1.82
N HIS A 60 -7.64 3.43 -0.89
CA HIS A 60 -6.58 3.59 0.11
C HIS A 60 -5.20 3.61 -0.54
N VAL A 61 -5.00 2.84 -1.61
CA VAL A 61 -3.74 2.80 -2.34
C VAL A 61 -3.50 4.14 -3.05
N LYS A 62 -4.50 4.66 -3.77
CA LYS A 62 -4.41 5.99 -4.42
C LYS A 62 -4.17 7.11 -3.40
N ALA A 63 -4.88 7.09 -2.28
CA ALA A 63 -4.69 8.07 -1.20
C ALA A 63 -3.28 8.00 -0.58
N MET A 64 -2.77 6.78 -0.37
CA MET A 64 -1.40 6.55 0.07
C MET A 64 -0.39 7.10 -0.92
N CYS A 65 -0.48 6.72 -2.19
CA CYS A 65 0.48 7.13 -3.21
C CYS A 65 0.48 8.65 -3.43
N ARG A 66 -0.70 9.31 -3.35
CA ARG A 66 -0.80 10.77 -3.32
C ARG A 66 -0.07 11.38 -2.13
N ARG A 67 -0.29 10.85 -0.93
CA ARG A 67 0.33 11.37 0.30
C ARG A 67 1.84 11.21 0.30
N LEU A 68 2.35 10.11 -0.29
CA LEU A 68 3.77 9.81 -0.38
C LEU A 68 4.44 10.45 -1.61
N GLY A 69 3.68 11.11 -2.50
CA GLY A 69 4.23 11.75 -3.71
C GLY A 69 4.71 10.76 -4.77
N ILE A 70 4.16 9.54 -4.82
CA ILE A 70 4.58 8.46 -5.73
C ILE A 70 3.48 8.03 -6.69
N LEU A 71 2.41 8.82 -6.84
CA LEU A 71 1.22 8.43 -7.60
C LEU A 71 1.53 8.05 -9.05
N ASP A 72 2.39 8.80 -9.72
CA ASP A 72 2.70 8.56 -11.14
C ASP A 72 3.45 7.24 -11.36
N CYS A 73 4.46 6.96 -10.53
CA CYS A 73 5.14 5.66 -10.55
C CYS A 73 4.18 4.53 -10.18
N ALA A 74 3.41 4.71 -9.09
CA ALA A 74 2.47 3.71 -8.61
C ALA A 74 1.40 3.37 -9.65
N ARG A 75 0.94 4.35 -10.44
CA ARG A 75 -0.04 4.12 -11.51
C ARG A 75 0.51 3.17 -12.56
N ARG A 76 1.75 3.39 -13.02
CA ARG A 76 2.41 2.53 -14.02
C ARG A 76 2.58 1.10 -13.49
N GLU A 77 3.08 0.97 -12.27
CA GLU A 77 3.28 -0.35 -11.65
C GLU A 77 1.96 -1.09 -11.41
N LEU A 78 0.90 -0.39 -10.99
CA LEU A 78 -0.40 -1.02 -10.73
C LEU A 78 -1.16 -1.40 -12.00
N GLU A 79 -0.95 -0.68 -13.12
CA GLU A 79 -1.51 -1.01 -14.44
C GLU A 79 -0.83 -2.23 -15.06
N GLN A 80 0.45 -2.45 -14.77
CA GLN A 80 1.16 -3.69 -15.15
C GLN A 80 0.79 -4.90 -14.28
N LEU A 81 0.22 -4.65 -13.10
CA LEU A 81 -0.18 -5.68 -12.13
C LEU A 81 -1.67 -6.05 -12.21
N SER A 82 -2.44 -5.48 -13.14
CA SER A 82 -3.87 -5.79 -13.33
C SER A 82 -4.08 -7.08 -14.10
#